data_AF-A0A7S3PVW4-F1
#
_entry.id   AF-A0A7S3PVW4-F1
#
_cell.length_a   1.000
_cell.length_b   1.000
_cell.length_c   1.000
_cell.angle_alpha   90.00
_cell.angle_beta   90.00
_cell.angle_gamma   90.00
#
_symmetry.space_group_name_H-M   'P 1'
#
loop_
_entity.id
_entity.type
_entity.pdbx_description
1 polymer ?
#
loop_
_entity_poly.entity_id
_entity_poly.type
_entity_poly.pdbx_seq_one_letter_code
_entity_poly.pdbx_strand_id
1 'polypeptide(L)'
;MVHISRHRHNRSHDIASFLPPIQMLIFLIILFCIGVSIFYQSGVPYISVRVEHAVFYLGKKRLITSTPPPRTHTRTGAGTKDANSNASENQYESARTCIDKIRGKESQSRIAVAVLAANRPQYFKKVLSSLQQQTVTNFDVFLFVDHIPNNNDNQATLTMGEKFKPAGGVHVPVENYGIARLTMWAVETMFASKDRQGNNLYDRILVLEDDHLIGHNYIEAMGMLLTAADSDGMQDVAVVNGNYINTPTHGTTISKSKTESMLMIRDDDECVFQVAPLNAMTHLNSHNVWAWATTRKKWDVIHDTLKEAMHLSGLDRDNYKQRNKPLINKVMDDICDPNAGFSNWKGQDWMRACVFYSKGMKFKLQPTRRLMSYIGQDGLHMKKEVFQKAGFDPVEEADQLKVSVDQYPEDLCSKTCVLEKHLLEPSLSR
;
A
#
# COMPACT_ATOMS: atom_id res chain seq x y z
N MET A 1 9.50 -19.35 67.99
CA MET A 1 9.42 -20.77 68.39
C MET A 1 9.42 -21.62 67.14
N VAL A 2 10.41 -22.49 67.02
CA VAL A 2 10.77 -23.27 65.84
C VAL A 2 9.95 -24.55 65.80
N HIS A 3 9.30 -24.84 64.67
CA HIS A 3 8.69 -26.14 64.40
C HIS A 3 9.54 -26.88 63.38
N ILE A 4 10.03 -28.05 63.80
CA ILE A 4 10.72 -29.05 62.99
C ILE A 4 9.69 -29.82 62.18
N SER A 5 9.96 -30.04 60.88
CA SER A 5 9.44 -31.20 60.16
C SER A 5 10.51 -31.77 59.22
N ARG A 6 10.80 -33.05 59.42
CA ARG A 6 11.71 -33.90 58.64
C ARG A 6 10.90 -34.62 57.56
N HIS A 7 11.32 -34.53 56.30
CA HIS A 7 11.07 -35.54 55.27
C HIS A 7 12.35 -35.72 54.43
N ARG A 8 13.05 -36.85 54.62
CA ARG A 8 13.06 -38.09 53.80
C ARG A 8 13.68 -37.90 52.41
N HIS A 9 14.91 -38.40 52.30
CA HIS A 9 15.61 -38.72 51.06
C HIS A 9 14.81 -39.68 50.18
N ASN A 10 14.78 -39.41 48.88
CA ASN A 10 14.64 -40.44 47.85
C ASN A 10 15.66 -40.19 46.73
N ARG A 11 16.24 -41.30 46.29
CA ARG A 11 17.41 -41.44 45.42
C ARG A 11 17.07 -41.02 43.98
N SER A 12 17.95 -40.23 43.38
CA SER A 12 18.05 -40.03 41.93
C SER A 12 18.71 -41.27 41.31
N HIS A 13 17.99 -41.92 40.39
CA HIS A 13 18.61 -42.86 39.45
C HIS A 13 19.07 -42.06 38.24
N ASP A 14 20.39 -41.86 38.15
CA ASP A 14 21.06 -41.42 36.93
C ASP A 14 21.03 -42.57 35.91
N ILE A 15 20.36 -42.34 34.78
CA ILE A 15 20.56 -43.11 33.55
C ILE A 15 20.91 -42.08 32.48
N ALA A 16 22.20 -41.81 32.35
CA ALA A 16 22.80 -41.21 31.16
C ALA A 16 23.72 -42.25 30.54
N SER A 17 23.14 -43.12 29.70
CA SER A 17 23.92 -43.99 28.82
C SER A 17 24.56 -43.14 27.73
N PHE A 18 25.88 -43.04 27.78
CA PHE A 18 26.72 -42.39 26.78
C PHE A 18 26.49 -42.99 25.38
N LEU A 19 26.01 -42.17 24.45
CA LEU A 19 26.21 -42.43 23.02
C LEU A 19 27.67 -42.06 22.67
N PRO A 20 28.39 -42.89 21.90
CA PRO A 20 29.76 -42.56 21.50
C PRO A 20 29.76 -41.24 20.70
N PRO A 21 30.80 -40.40 20.87
CA PRO A 21 30.83 -39.02 20.38
C PRO A 21 30.59 -38.87 18.86
N ILE A 22 30.83 -39.94 18.09
CA ILE A 22 30.59 -39.99 16.65
C ILE A 22 29.08 -40.04 16.33
N GLN A 23 28.27 -40.76 17.11
CA GLN A 23 26.83 -40.84 16.88
C GLN A 23 26.12 -39.53 17.25
N MET A 24 26.62 -38.82 18.27
CA MET A 24 26.09 -37.50 18.63
C MET A 24 26.43 -36.45 17.56
N LEU A 25 27.63 -36.52 16.96
CA LEU A 25 28.02 -35.65 15.87
C LEU A 25 27.18 -35.91 14.60
N ILE A 26 26.94 -37.18 14.25
CA ILE A 26 26.08 -37.55 13.12
C ILE A 26 24.64 -37.07 13.37
N PHE A 27 24.12 -37.22 14.59
CA PHE A 27 22.78 -36.75 14.95
C PHE A 27 22.67 -35.21 14.86
N LEU A 28 23.69 -34.47 15.30
CA LEU A 28 23.75 -33.01 15.18
C LEU A 28 23.89 -32.55 13.71
N ILE A 29 24.66 -33.26 12.88
CA ILE A 29 24.76 -32.99 11.44
C ILE A 29 23.40 -33.23 10.76
N ILE A 30 22.73 -34.34 11.10
CA ILE A 30 21.40 -34.64 10.58
C ILE A 30 20.43 -33.51 10.96
N LEU A 31 20.36 -33.11 12.24
CA LEU A 31 19.50 -32.01 12.70
C LEU A 31 19.80 -30.67 11.98
N PHE A 32 21.08 -30.38 11.73
CA PHE A 32 21.49 -29.18 10.99
C PHE A 32 21.04 -29.24 9.52
N CYS A 33 21.15 -30.40 8.87
CA CYS A 33 20.71 -30.59 7.48
C CYS A 33 19.19 -30.50 7.29
N ILE A 34 18.38 -30.79 8.32
CA ILE A 34 16.91 -30.64 8.28
C ILE A 34 16.43 -29.31 8.86
N GLY A 35 17.33 -28.35 9.14
CA GLY A 35 16.96 -27.03 9.63
C GLY A 35 16.28 -27.06 11.01
N VAL A 36 16.68 -27.99 11.88
CA VAL A 36 16.13 -28.12 13.23
C VAL A 36 16.95 -27.28 14.21
N SER A 37 16.31 -26.28 14.83
CA SER A 37 16.89 -25.47 15.90
C SER A 37 16.23 -25.82 17.23
N ILE A 38 17.06 -26.08 18.26
CA ILE A 38 16.60 -26.35 19.63
C ILE A 38 16.87 -25.11 20.46
N PHE A 39 15.82 -24.55 21.06
CA PHE A 39 15.91 -23.41 21.96
C PHE A 39 15.58 -23.83 23.39
N TYR A 40 16.25 -23.21 24.36
CA TYR A 40 15.93 -23.37 25.78
C TYR A 40 15.39 -22.05 26.31
N GLN A 41 14.11 -22.04 26.69
CA GLN A 41 13.49 -20.92 27.38
C GLN A 41 12.91 -21.44 28.70
N SER A 42 13.32 -20.85 29.81
CA SER A 42 12.84 -21.20 31.16
C SER A 42 12.98 -22.69 31.53
N GLY A 43 14.07 -23.34 31.09
CA GLY A 43 14.38 -24.73 31.46
C GLY A 43 13.59 -25.80 30.68
N VAL A 44 12.76 -25.41 29.70
CA VAL A 44 12.02 -26.33 28.84
C VAL A 44 12.57 -26.23 27.41
N PRO A 45 13.03 -27.35 26.80
CA PRO A 45 13.46 -27.35 25.42
C PRO A 45 12.27 -27.24 24.47
N TYR A 46 12.38 -26.40 23.44
CA TYR A 46 11.44 -26.33 22.33
C TYR A 46 12.18 -26.52 21.00
N ILE A 47 11.56 -27.29 20.08
CA ILE A 47 12.13 -27.67 18.79
C ILE A 47 11.39 -26.92 17.68
N SER A 48 12.11 -26.17 16.86
CA SER A 48 11.61 -25.54 15.64
C SER A 48 12.23 -26.23 14.42
N VAL A 49 11.40 -26.62 13.45
CA VAL A 49 11.84 -27.26 12.19
C VAL A 49 11.51 -26.35 11.03
N ARG A 50 12.53 -25.94 10.25
CA ARG A 50 12.37 -25.15 9.03
C ARG A 50 12.55 -26.05 7.80
N VAL A 51 11.51 -26.17 6.97
CA VAL A 51 11.58 -26.89 5.68
C VAL A 51 11.76 -25.87 4.57
N GLU A 52 12.96 -25.79 3.99
CA GLU A 52 13.23 -24.98 2.80
C GLU A 52 13.28 -25.89 1.55
N HIS A 53 12.45 -25.58 0.55
CA HIS A 53 12.42 -26.28 -0.73
C HIS A 53 13.61 -25.84 -1.60
N ALA A 54 14.55 -26.74 -1.87
CA ALA A 54 15.59 -26.53 -2.87
C ALA A 54 15.05 -26.81 -4.29
N VAL A 55 14.95 -25.77 -5.13
CA VAL A 55 14.63 -25.91 -6.56
C VAL A 55 15.91 -25.76 -7.38
N PHE A 56 16.34 -26.83 -8.05
CA PHE A 56 17.43 -26.81 -9.02
C PHE A 56 16.91 -26.33 -10.40
N TYR A 57 17.47 -25.25 -10.94
CA TYR A 57 17.24 -24.81 -12.31
C TYR A 57 18.39 -25.27 -13.23
N LEU A 58 18.09 -26.18 -14.16
CA LEU A 58 18.97 -26.54 -15.28
C LEU A 58 18.56 -25.72 -16.52
N GLY A 59 19.42 -24.78 -16.93
CA GLY A 59 19.21 -23.95 -18.11
C GLY A 59 19.51 -24.70 -19.42
N LYS A 60 18.59 -24.61 -20.39
CA LYS A 60 18.82 -24.95 -21.81
C LYS A 60 18.55 -23.72 -22.67
N LYS A 61 19.62 -23.14 -23.25
CA LYS A 61 19.52 -22.13 -24.32
C LYS A 61 19.18 -22.80 -25.65
N ARG A 62 18.20 -22.27 -26.38
CA ARG A 62 18.06 -22.44 -27.84
C ARG A 62 18.22 -21.07 -28.49
N LEU A 63 19.22 -20.93 -29.35
CA LEU A 63 19.30 -19.85 -30.33
C LEU A 63 18.26 -20.11 -31.43
N ILE A 64 17.50 -19.08 -31.78
CA ILE A 64 16.78 -19.00 -33.05
C ILE A 64 17.31 -17.74 -33.75
N THR A 65 17.96 -17.93 -34.89
CA THR A 65 18.32 -16.87 -35.83
C THR A 65 17.20 -16.72 -36.85
N SER A 66 16.67 -15.52 -37.03
CA SER A 66 15.86 -15.18 -38.20
C SER A 66 16.34 -13.87 -38.83
N THR A 67 16.73 -13.98 -40.10
CA THR A 67 16.98 -12.90 -41.04
C THR A 67 15.66 -12.29 -41.52
N PRO A 68 15.57 -10.96 -41.76
CA PRO A 68 14.36 -10.35 -42.31
C PRO A 68 14.34 -10.41 -43.85
N PRO A 69 13.16 -10.55 -44.50
CA PRO A 69 13.03 -10.44 -45.94
C PRO A 69 12.87 -8.97 -46.39
N PRO A 70 13.08 -8.67 -47.68
CA PRO A 70 13.19 -7.31 -48.19
C PRO A 70 11.83 -6.60 -48.32
N ARG A 71 11.85 -5.28 -48.09
CA ARG A 71 10.72 -4.37 -48.29
C ARG A 71 10.46 -4.14 -49.78
N THR A 72 9.25 -4.42 -50.23
CA THR A 72 8.69 -3.91 -51.48
C THR A 72 7.70 -2.78 -51.17
N HIS A 73 7.95 -1.61 -51.75
CA HIS A 73 7.01 -0.49 -51.74
C HIS A 73 6.03 -0.65 -52.91
N THR A 74 4.75 -0.82 -52.61
CA THR A 74 3.66 -0.56 -53.56
C THR A 74 2.67 0.40 -52.94
N ARG A 75 2.52 1.54 -53.60
CA ARG A 75 1.65 2.66 -53.25
C ARG A 75 0.38 2.50 -54.10
N THR A 76 -0.74 2.14 -53.47
CA THR A 76 -2.08 2.23 -54.08
C THR A 76 -3.07 2.68 -53.03
N GLY A 77 -3.69 3.83 -53.25
CA GLY A 77 -4.81 4.32 -52.46
C GLY A 77 -6.11 3.63 -52.86
N ALA A 78 -6.88 3.24 -51.85
CA ALA A 78 -8.32 2.98 -51.93
C ALA A 78 -8.86 3.04 -50.49
N GLY A 79 -10.01 3.71 -50.30
CA GLY A 79 -10.50 4.17 -49.01
C GLY A 79 -10.74 3.08 -47.96
N THR A 80 -10.27 3.34 -46.74
CA THR A 80 -10.63 2.61 -45.54
C THR A 80 -11.81 3.30 -44.87
N LYS A 81 -13.00 2.70 -45.00
CA LYS A 81 -14.10 2.90 -44.05
C LYS A 81 -13.72 2.23 -42.74
N ASP A 82 -13.70 3.04 -41.69
CA ASP A 82 -14.10 2.75 -40.31
C ASP A 82 -13.66 1.39 -39.72
N ALA A 83 -12.36 1.14 -39.67
CA ALA A 83 -11.81 0.14 -38.74
C ALA A 83 -11.84 0.62 -37.27
N ASN A 84 -12.13 1.91 -37.03
CA ASN A 84 -12.19 2.51 -35.70
C ASN A 84 -13.54 2.32 -34.97
N SER A 85 -14.65 2.04 -35.67
CA SER A 85 -15.96 1.90 -35.00
C SER A 85 -16.08 0.59 -34.21
N ASN A 86 -15.47 -0.48 -34.70
CA ASN A 86 -15.52 -1.80 -34.04
C ASN A 86 -14.55 -1.90 -32.85
N ALA A 87 -13.53 -1.03 -32.79
CA ALA A 87 -12.61 -0.95 -31.66
C ALA A 87 -13.26 -0.24 -30.47
N SER A 88 -14.02 0.84 -30.72
CA SER A 88 -14.76 1.53 -29.67
C SER A 88 -15.88 0.66 -29.10
N GLU A 89 -16.61 -0.07 -29.94
CA GLU A 89 -17.74 -0.90 -29.50
C GLU A 89 -17.31 -2.04 -28.56
N ASN A 90 -16.19 -2.71 -28.85
CA ASN A 90 -15.61 -3.73 -27.96
C ASN A 90 -15.06 -3.15 -26.63
N GLN A 91 -14.57 -1.91 -26.63
CA GLN A 91 -14.11 -1.23 -25.42
C GLN A 91 -15.29 -0.87 -24.49
N TYR A 92 -16.40 -0.38 -25.04
CA TYR A 92 -17.63 -0.12 -24.27
C TYR A 92 -18.23 -1.40 -23.67
N GLU A 93 -18.17 -2.54 -24.38
CA GLU A 93 -18.62 -3.84 -23.89
C GLU A 93 -17.81 -4.30 -22.66
N SER A 94 -16.48 -4.22 -22.73
CA SER A 94 -15.57 -4.59 -21.62
C SER A 94 -15.78 -3.74 -20.38
N ALA A 95 -16.14 -2.47 -20.58
CA ALA A 95 -16.27 -1.48 -19.55
C ALA A 95 -17.66 -1.52 -18.87
N ARG A 96 -18.74 -1.80 -19.62
CA ARG A 96 -20.06 -2.18 -19.07
C ARG A 96 -19.98 -3.47 -18.26
N THR A 97 -19.25 -4.46 -18.76
CA THR A 97 -18.99 -5.71 -18.04
C THR A 97 -18.24 -5.45 -16.71
N CYS A 98 -17.42 -4.40 -16.63
CA CYS A 98 -16.75 -3.98 -15.40
C CYS A 98 -17.73 -3.42 -14.36
N ILE A 99 -18.68 -2.56 -14.77
CA ILE A 99 -19.72 -2.03 -13.87
C ILE A 99 -20.64 -3.13 -13.38
N ASP A 100 -21.12 -4.00 -14.26
CA ASP A 100 -22.00 -5.11 -13.86
C ASP A 100 -21.25 -6.13 -12.99
N LYS A 101 -19.92 -6.26 -13.16
CA LYS A 101 -19.06 -6.98 -12.22
C LYS A 101 -18.85 -6.23 -10.91
N ILE A 102 -18.78 -4.91 -10.88
CA ILE A 102 -18.59 -4.09 -9.67
C ILE A 102 -19.90 -3.97 -8.87
N ARG A 103 -21.05 -3.87 -9.54
CA ARG A 103 -22.39 -3.80 -8.95
C ARG A 103 -22.93 -5.19 -8.63
N GLY A 104 -22.69 -6.18 -9.51
CA GLY A 104 -23.14 -7.57 -9.35
C GLY A 104 -22.22 -8.41 -8.47
N LYS A 105 -20.92 -8.08 -8.37
CA LYS A 105 -20.12 -8.40 -7.19
C LYS A 105 -20.21 -7.20 -6.26
N GLU A 106 -21.36 -7.05 -5.59
CA GLU A 106 -21.33 -6.37 -4.28
C GLU A 106 -20.06 -6.85 -3.59
N SER A 107 -19.13 -5.92 -3.33
CA SER A 107 -17.87 -6.21 -2.69
C SER A 107 -18.18 -6.63 -1.25
N GLN A 108 -18.59 -7.89 -1.08
CA GLN A 108 -18.79 -8.52 0.22
C GLN A 108 -17.48 -8.60 0.99
N SER A 109 -16.33 -8.47 0.31
CA SER A 109 -15.04 -8.39 0.97
C SER A 109 -14.98 -7.14 1.84
N ARG A 110 -14.98 -7.39 3.14
CA ARG A 110 -14.87 -6.41 4.21
C ARG A 110 -13.54 -5.67 4.08
N ILE A 111 -13.57 -4.34 4.19
CA ILE A 111 -12.36 -3.51 4.11
C ILE A 111 -11.83 -3.29 5.53
N ALA A 112 -10.55 -3.55 5.77
CA ALA A 112 -9.91 -3.09 7.00
C ALA A 112 -9.35 -1.68 6.80
N VAL A 113 -9.67 -0.76 7.72
CA VAL A 113 -9.25 0.64 7.66
C VAL A 113 -8.29 0.90 8.81
N ALA A 114 -7.00 1.07 8.50
CA ALA A 114 -6.01 1.53 9.46
C ALA A 114 -6.05 3.06 9.58
N VAL A 115 -6.05 3.57 10.80
CA VAL A 115 -5.74 4.99 11.09
C VAL A 115 -4.45 5.04 11.87
N LEU A 116 -3.43 5.64 11.27
CA LEU A 116 -2.11 5.82 11.84
C LEU A 116 -2.05 7.16 12.58
N ALA A 117 -1.73 7.16 13.86
CA ALA A 117 -1.70 8.36 14.70
C ALA A 117 -0.44 8.44 15.55
N ALA A 118 -0.10 9.65 15.99
CA ALA A 118 1.02 9.87 16.91
C ALA A 118 0.59 10.78 18.07
N ASN A 119 0.67 12.10 17.89
CA ASN A 119 0.49 13.08 18.96
C ASN A 119 -0.27 14.33 18.50
N ARG A 120 -1.27 14.15 17.64
CA ARG A 120 -2.11 15.25 17.13
C ARG A 120 -3.60 14.99 17.45
N PRO A 121 -3.97 14.99 18.75
CA PRO A 121 -5.29 14.57 19.19
C PRO A 121 -6.44 15.39 18.58
N GLN A 122 -6.21 16.66 18.25
CA GLN A 122 -7.19 17.54 17.62
C GLN A 122 -7.57 17.09 16.20
N TYR A 123 -6.60 16.65 15.39
CA TYR A 123 -6.87 16.12 14.05
C TYR A 123 -7.41 14.71 14.13
N PHE A 124 -6.82 13.89 15.00
CA PHE A 124 -7.27 12.52 15.21
C PHE A 124 -8.75 12.47 15.57
N LYS A 125 -9.21 13.35 16.46
CA LYS A 125 -10.63 13.49 16.80
C LYS A 125 -11.51 13.75 15.58
N LYS A 126 -11.11 14.68 14.69
CA LYS A 126 -11.85 15.00 13.46
C LYS A 126 -11.92 13.78 12.53
N VAL A 127 -10.80 13.08 12.34
CA VAL A 127 -10.75 11.85 11.53
C VAL A 127 -11.67 10.77 12.08
N LEU A 128 -11.62 10.51 13.40
CA LEU A 128 -12.53 9.55 14.04
C LEU A 128 -14.01 9.93 13.86
N SER A 129 -14.35 11.22 13.99
CA SER A 129 -15.71 11.69 13.73
C SER A 129 -16.14 11.46 12.29
N SER A 130 -15.27 11.70 11.30
CA SER A 130 -15.59 11.44 9.89
C SER A 130 -15.74 9.95 9.55
N LEU A 131 -15.04 9.07 10.27
CA LEU A 131 -15.21 7.62 10.14
C LEU A 131 -16.57 7.14 10.66
N GLN A 132 -17.13 7.79 11.69
CA GLN A 132 -18.46 7.47 12.21
C GLN A 132 -19.60 7.90 11.28
N GLN A 133 -19.31 8.78 10.33
CA GLN A 133 -20.28 9.32 9.37
C GLN A 133 -20.30 8.56 8.05
N GLN A 134 -19.52 7.48 7.93
CA GLN A 134 -19.48 6.67 6.71
C GLN A 134 -20.81 5.96 6.49
N THR A 135 -21.30 5.97 5.25
CA THR A 135 -22.61 5.41 4.86
C THR A 135 -22.62 3.89 4.78
N VAL A 136 -21.48 3.29 4.43
CA VAL A 136 -21.30 1.83 4.36
C VAL A 136 -20.98 1.25 5.73
N THR A 137 -21.33 -0.02 5.96
CA THR A 137 -21.04 -0.73 7.22
C THR A 137 -20.08 -1.90 7.04
N ASN A 138 -19.68 -2.21 5.81
CA ASN A 138 -18.81 -3.35 5.50
C ASN A 138 -17.31 -3.01 5.65
N PHE A 139 -16.93 -2.41 6.77
CA PHE A 139 -15.53 -2.13 7.09
C PHE A 139 -15.29 -2.26 8.59
N ASP A 140 -14.03 -2.55 8.95
CA ASP A 140 -13.57 -2.54 10.33
C ASP A 140 -12.44 -1.52 10.48
N VAL A 141 -12.52 -0.70 11.52
CA VAL A 141 -11.46 0.25 11.85
C VAL A 141 -10.43 -0.42 12.75
N PHE A 142 -9.15 -0.17 12.46
CA PHE A 142 -7.99 -0.47 13.28
C PHE A 142 -7.28 0.84 13.60
N LEU A 143 -6.99 1.10 14.87
CA LEU A 143 -6.27 2.31 15.27
C LEU A 143 -4.84 1.92 15.64
N PHE A 144 -3.85 2.53 14.99
CA PHE A 144 -2.44 2.32 15.29
C PHE A 144 -1.86 3.62 15.82
N VAL A 145 -1.59 3.68 17.13
CA VAL A 145 -1.06 4.88 17.79
C VAL A 145 0.40 4.64 18.11
N ASP A 146 1.31 5.35 17.45
CA ASP A 146 2.75 5.21 17.67
C ASP A 146 3.11 5.60 19.10
N HIS A 147 4.02 4.88 19.74
CA HIS A 147 4.34 5.12 21.14
C HIS A 147 5.33 6.28 21.30
N ILE A 148 4.96 7.31 22.04
CA ILE A 148 5.85 8.43 22.40
C ILE A 148 5.88 8.57 23.92
N PRO A 149 6.91 8.06 24.59
CA PRO A 149 7.02 8.11 26.04
C PRO A 149 6.89 9.53 26.59
N ASN A 150 6.15 9.69 27.69
CA ASN A 150 5.99 10.96 28.42
C ASN A 150 5.41 12.12 27.59
N ASN A 151 4.65 11.84 26.52
CA ASN A 151 4.00 12.86 25.70
C ASN A 151 2.49 12.92 25.99
N ASN A 152 2.02 14.06 26.50
CA ASN A 152 0.61 14.26 26.86
C ASN A 152 -0.34 14.14 25.66
N ASP A 153 0.05 14.65 24.50
CA ASP A 153 -0.77 14.60 23.28
C ASP A 153 -0.87 13.17 22.71
N ASN A 154 0.19 12.37 22.85
CA ASN A 154 0.17 10.94 22.53
C ASN A 154 -0.78 10.17 23.46
N GLN A 155 -0.74 10.45 24.76
CA GLN A 155 -1.69 9.85 25.72
C GLN A 155 -3.14 10.26 25.47
N ALA A 156 -3.37 11.53 25.10
CA ALA A 156 -4.69 12.01 24.70
C ALA A 156 -5.19 11.30 23.43
N THR A 157 -4.31 11.12 22.44
CA THR A 157 -4.59 10.38 21.19
C THR A 157 -4.97 8.93 21.49
N LEU A 158 -4.21 8.24 22.34
CA LEU A 158 -4.50 6.88 22.79
C LEU A 158 -5.86 6.78 23.49
N THR A 159 -6.11 7.66 24.47
CA THR A 159 -7.38 7.70 25.21
C THR A 159 -8.58 7.91 24.28
N MET A 160 -8.44 8.73 23.24
CA MET A 160 -9.50 8.92 22.23
C MET A 160 -9.72 7.64 21.42
N GLY A 161 -8.65 6.95 21.02
CA GLY A 161 -8.75 5.69 20.29
C GLY A 161 -9.44 4.58 21.11
N GLU A 162 -9.12 4.47 22.40
CA GLU A 162 -9.78 3.52 23.30
C GLU A 162 -11.27 3.81 23.47
N LYS A 163 -11.64 5.10 23.60
CA LYS A 163 -13.04 5.53 23.69
C LYS A 163 -13.82 5.26 22.41
N PHE A 164 -13.16 5.28 21.26
CA PHE A 164 -13.76 4.99 19.95
C PHE A 164 -14.21 3.54 19.82
N LYS A 165 -13.57 2.60 20.55
CA LYS A 165 -13.87 1.15 20.52
C LYS A 165 -13.88 0.57 19.09
N PRO A 166 -12.78 0.72 18.32
CA PRO A 166 -12.68 0.19 16.96
C PRO A 166 -12.82 -1.34 16.95
N ALA A 167 -13.53 -1.89 15.95
CA ALA A 167 -13.75 -3.34 15.82
C ALA A 167 -12.43 -4.12 15.67
N GLY A 168 -11.44 -3.56 14.96
CA GLY A 168 -10.09 -4.11 14.80
C GLY A 168 -9.16 -3.84 15.98
N GLY A 169 -9.60 -3.10 17.00
CA GLY A 169 -8.82 -2.77 18.18
C GLY A 169 -7.89 -1.56 18.04
N VAL A 170 -7.29 -1.19 19.18
CA VAL A 170 -6.26 -0.16 19.28
C VAL A 170 -4.92 -0.86 19.48
N HIS A 171 -3.96 -0.55 18.62
CA HIS A 171 -2.65 -1.18 18.53
C HIS A 171 -1.59 -0.14 18.85
N VAL A 172 -0.76 -0.43 19.86
CA VAL A 172 0.31 0.46 20.31
C VAL A 172 1.61 -0.34 20.31
N PRO A 173 2.65 0.07 19.57
CA PRO A 173 3.93 -0.60 19.61
C PRO A 173 4.62 -0.36 20.96
N VAL A 174 5.56 -1.23 21.32
CA VAL A 174 6.32 -1.11 22.58
C VAL A 174 7.28 0.08 22.59
N GLU A 175 7.67 0.54 21.40
CA GLU A 175 8.60 1.64 21.17
C GLU A 175 8.07 2.51 20.02
N ASN A 176 8.69 3.66 19.79
CA ASN A 176 8.37 4.48 18.63
C ASN A 176 8.79 3.75 17.35
N TYR A 177 7.85 3.43 16.46
CA TYR A 177 8.16 2.82 15.17
C TYR A 177 8.44 3.88 14.10
N GLY A 178 7.89 5.07 14.26
CA GLY A 178 7.82 6.06 13.19
C GLY A 178 6.86 5.60 12.09
N ILE A 179 6.42 6.54 11.27
CA ILE A 179 5.34 6.31 10.30
C ILE A 179 5.64 5.20 9.27
N ALA A 180 6.90 5.02 8.84
CA ALA A 180 7.26 3.97 7.86
C ALA A 180 7.04 2.55 8.41
N ARG A 181 7.61 2.25 9.58
CA ARG A 181 7.49 0.94 10.22
C ARG A 181 6.09 0.72 10.79
N LEU A 182 5.46 1.77 11.32
CA LEU A 182 4.06 1.71 11.77
C LEU A 182 3.11 1.36 10.63
N THR A 183 3.30 1.94 9.43
CA THR A 183 2.50 1.58 8.25
C THR A 183 2.68 0.12 7.87
N MET A 184 3.93 -0.38 7.81
CA MET A 184 4.20 -1.79 7.50
C MET A 184 3.52 -2.72 8.51
N TRP A 185 3.66 -2.41 9.80
CA TRP A 185 3.07 -3.20 10.87
C TRP A 185 1.53 -3.17 10.83
N ALA A 186 0.93 -2.04 10.48
CA ALA A 186 -0.52 -1.93 10.33
C ALA A 186 -1.04 -2.84 9.21
N VAL A 187 -0.39 -2.80 8.04
CA VAL A 187 -0.75 -3.64 6.89
C VAL A 187 -0.58 -5.13 7.21
N GLU A 188 0.56 -5.51 7.79
CA GLU A 188 0.84 -6.89 8.21
C GLU A 188 -0.21 -7.39 9.22
N THR A 189 -0.55 -6.57 10.22
CA THR A 189 -1.56 -6.90 11.25
C THR A 189 -2.94 -7.14 10.64
N MET A 190 -3.39 -6.24 9.75
CA MET A 190 -4.69 -6.39 9.09
C MET A 190 -4.72 -7.63 8.19
N PHE A 191 -3.70 -7.85 7.36
CA PHE A 191 -3.64 -9.04 6.51
C PHE A 191 -3.37 -10.35 7.27
N ALA A 192 -2.84 -10.32 8.49
CA ALA A 192 -2.70 -11.49 9.34
C ALA A 192 -4.01 -11.88 10.04
N SER A 193 -5.01 -10.98 10.09
CA SER A 193 -6.27 -11.21 10.80
C SER A 193 -7.05 -12.38 10.19
N LYS A 194 -7.55 -13.26 11.07
CA LYS A 194 -8.29 -14.47 10.71
C LYS A 194 -9.72 -14.45 11.24
N ASP A 195 -10.65 -15.06 10.50
CA ASP A 195 -11.99 -15.36 11.01
C ASP A 195 -11.98 -16.54 12.00
N ARG A 196 -13.16 -16.93 12.51
CA ARG A 196 -13.30 -18.06 13.46
C ARG A 196 -12.95 -19.42 12.85
N GLN A 197 -12.89 -19.49 11.52
CA GLN A 197 -12.58 -20.69 10.75
C GLN A 197 -11.10 -20.72 10.33
N GLY A 198 -10.31 -19.69 10.65
CA GLY A 198 -8.90 -19.58 10.29
C GLY A 198 -8.66 -19.03 8.88
N ASN A 199 -9.69 -18.57 8.16
CA ASN A 199 -9.53 -17.92 6.86
C ASN A 199 -9.07 -16.48 7.03
N ASN A 200 -8.45 -15.92 6.01
CA ASN A 200 -8.13 -14.49 5.98
C ASN A 200 -9.41 -13.66 6.12
N LEU A 201 -9.45 -12.77 7.11
CA LEU A 201 -10.62 -11.93 7.36
C LEU A 201 -10.74 -10.77 6.36
N TYR A 202 -9.61 -10.24 5.92
CA TYR A 202 -9.55 -9.11 4.99
C TYR A 202 -8.64 -9.40 3.81
N ASP A 203 -9.08 -9.01 2.61
CA ASP A 203 -8.24 -9.01 1.40
C ASP A 203 -8.02 -7.59 0.86
N ARG A 204 -8.58 -6.60 1.54
CA ARG A 204 -8.61 -5.20 1.14
C ARG A 204 -8.32 -4.34 2.35
N ILE A 205 -7.39 -3.40 2.18
CA ILE A 205 -7.03 -2.46 3.24
C ILE A 205 -7.07 -1.03 2.72
N LEU A 206 -7.36 -0.11 3.63
CA LEU A 206 -7.26 1.33 3.45
C LEU A 206 -6.43 1.89 4.60
N VAL A 207 -5.44 2.72 4.30
CA VAL A 207 -4.55 3.33 5.29
C VAL A 207 -4.77 4.84 5.29
N LEU A 208 -5.20 5.35 6.44
CA LEU A 208 -5.37 6.77 6.75
C LEU A 208 -4.36 7.19 7.83
N GLU A 209 -4.15 8.49 7.95
CA GLU A 209 -3.35 9.12 9.00
C GLU A 209 -4.30 9.98 9.86
N ASP A 210 -3.81 10.42 11.02
CA ASP A 210 -4.57 11.20 12.00
C ASP A 210 -5.00 12.60 11.50
N ASP A 211 -4.63 12.99 10.29
CA ASP A 211 -5.01 14.22 9.61
C ASP A 211 -5.66 14.03 8.22
N HIS A 212 -6.15 12.82 7.92
CA HIS A 212 -6.94 12.53 6.72
C HIS A 212 -8.45 12.62 7.00
N LEU A 213 -9.03 13.81 6.87
CA LEU A 213 -10.46 14.02 7.02
C LEU A 213 -11.21 13.52 5.78
N ILE A 214 -12.12 12.57 5.94
CA ILE A 214 -12.79 11.90 4.81
C ILE A 214 -14.27 12.28 4.68
N GLY A 215 -14.79 12.33 3.46
CA GLY A 215 -16.22 12.54 3.19
C GLY A 215 -17.07 11.31 3.48
N HIS A 216 -18.40 11.48 3.59
CA HIS A 216 -19.33 10.41 4.03
C HIS A 216 -19.32 9.13 3.18
N ASN A 217 -18.96 9.24 1.90
CA ASN A 217 -18.95 8.13 0.94
C ASN A 217 -17.52 7.68 0.56
N TYR A 218 -16.53 8.11 1.34
CA TYR A 218 -15.12 7.85 1.03
C TYR A 218 -14.80 6.36 0.99
N ILE A 219 -15.16 5.61 2.03
CA ILE A 219 -14.83 4.17 2.12
C ILE A 219 -15.49 3.38 0.98
N GLU A 220 -16.75 3.73 0.66
CA GLU A 220 -17.48 3.11 -0.46
C GLU A 220 -16.76 3.33 -1.79
N ALA A 221 -16.43 4.58 -2.10
CA ALA A 221 -15.71 4.94 -3.33
C ALA A 221 -14.34 4.24 -3.41
N MET A 222 -13.60 4.17 -2.31
CA MET A 222 -12.32 3.45 -2.24
C MET A 222 -12.52 1.93 -2.46
N GLY A 223 -13.59 1.36 -1.93
CA GLY A 223 -13.96 -0.05 -2.14
C GLY A 223 -14.28 -0.36 -3.60
N MET A 224 -15.02 0.53 -4.27
CA MET A 224 -15.32 0.42 -5.71
C MET A 224 -14.03 0.49 -6.54
N LEU A 225 -13.15 1.44 -6.22
CA LEU A 225 -11.85 1.58 -6.87
C LEU A 225 -10.95 0.37 -6.67
N LEU A 226 -10.96 -0.24 -5.48
CA LEU A 226 -10.22 -1.48 -5.24
C LEU A 226 -10.75 -2.63 -6.07
N THR A 227 -12.08 -2.77 -6.19
CA THR A 227 -12.69 -3.77 -7.08
C THR A 227 -12.25 -3.55 -8.53
N ALA A 228 -12.22 -2.31 -8.99
CA ALA A 228 -11.72 -1.96 -10.33
C ALA A 228 -10.22 -2.30 -10.48
N ALA A 229 -9.39 -1.93 -9.50
CA ALA A 229 -7.94 -2.20 -9.51
C ALA A 229 -7.59 -3.70 -9.51
N ASP A 230 -8.47 -4.54 -8.97
CA ASP A 230 -8.30 -5.99 -8.94
C ASP A 230 -8.83 -6.70 -10.20
N SER A 231 -9.54 -5.99 -11.08
CA SER A 231 -10.10 -6.57 -12.29
C SER A 231 -9.02 -7.10 -13.27
N ASP A 232 -9.40 -8.11 -14.05
CA ASP A 232 -8.57 -8.62 -15.14
C ASP A 232 -8.36 -7.48 -16.15
N GLY A 233 -7.11 -7.02 -16.29
CA GLY A 233 -6.74 -5.84 -17.08
C GLY A 233 -6.14 -4.69 -16.28
N MET A 234 -6.32 -4.66 -14.95
CA MET A 234 -5.76 -3.62 -14.07
C MET A 234 -4.59 -4.13 -13.21
N GLN A 235 -3.85 -5.13 -13.70
CA GLN A 235 -2.71 -5.69 -12.96
C GLN A 235 -1.58 -4.66 -12.78
N ASP A 236 -1.47 -3.70 -13.70
CA ASP A 236 -0.46 -2.64 -13.69
C ASP A 236 -0.80 -1.51 -12.69
N VAL A 237 -1.97 -1.55 -12.04
CA VAL A 237 -2.36 -0.61 -10.98
C VAL A 237 -1.80 -1.08 -9.64
N ALA A 238 -1.00 -0.26 -8.97
CA ALA A 238 -0.40 -0.56 -7.66
C ALA A 238 -1.38 -0.36 -6.50
N VAL A 239 -2.01 0.81 -6.48
CA VAL A 239 -2.78 1.31 -5.33
C VAL A 239 -3.95 2.16 -5.80
N VAL A 240 -4.90 2.33 -4.89
CA VAL A 240 -5.93 3.37 -4.98
C VAL A 240 -5.54 4.48 -4.02
N ASN A 241 -5.48 5.73 -4.47
CA ASN A 241 -5.28 6.90 -3.61
C ASN A 241 -6.60 7.66 -3.48
N GLY A 242 -7.00 8.01 -2.26
CA GLY A 242 -8.20 8.82 -2.06
C GLY A 242 -7.97 10.34 -2.09
N ASN A 243 -6.71 10.77 -2.22
CA ASN A 243 -6.40 12.18 -2.35
C ASN A 243 -6.58 12.66 -3.80
N TYR A 244 -7.70 13.32 -4.08
CA TYR A 244 -7.79 14.25 -5.20
C TYR A 244 -7.32 15.62 -4.70
N ILE A 245 -6.09 15.96 -5.06
CA ILE A 245 -5.61 17.32 -4.86
C ILE A 245 -6.39 18.17 -5.88
N ASN A 246 -7.45 18.88 -5.44
CA ASN A 246 -7.91 20.06 -6.19
C ASN A 246 -6.68 20.94 -6.29
N THR A 247 -5.98 20.85 -7.41
CA THR A 247 -4.94 21.79 -7.74
C THR A 247 -5.71 23.08 -7.96
N PRO A 248 -5.49 24.12 -7.14
CA PRO A 248 -6.27 25.34 -7.25
C PRO A 248 -6.21 25.83 -8.69
N THR A 249 -7.34 26.32 -9.20
CA THR A 249 -7.47 27.04 -10.48
C THR A 249 -6.58 28.29 -10.54
N HIS A 250 -5.90 28.67 -9.46
CA HIS A 250 -5.02 29.84 -9.33
C HIS A 250 -3.54 29.53 -9.55
N GLY A 251 -3.22 28.87 -10.67
CA GLY A 251 -1.84 28.56 -11.03
C GLY A 251 -1.40 27.26 -10.39
N THR A 252 -1.72 26.19 -11.08
CA THR A 252 -1.34 24.82 -10.71
C THR A 252 0.18 24.71 -10.58
N THR A 253 0.67 23.78 -9.77
CA THR A 253 2.06 23.34 -9.91
C THR A 253 2.30 22.74 -11.31
N ILE A 254 1.24 22.31 -12.01
CA ILE A 254 1.22 21.98 -13.45
C ILE A 254 1.55 23.21 -14.34
N SER A 255 1.04 24.40 -14.02
CA SER A 255 1.37 25.64 -14.74
C SER A 255 2.80 26.10 -14.42
N LYS A 256 3.33 25.72 -13.26
CA LYS A 256 4.72 25.99 -12.87
C LYS A 256 5.72 24.99 -13.44
N SER A 257 5.34 23.73 -13.65
CA SER A 257 6.30 22.69 -14.04
C SER A 257 6.59 22.62 -15.53
N LYS A 258 5.84 23.31 -16.41
CA LYS A 258 5.95 23.24 -17.89
C LYS A 258 5.93 21.83 -18.50
N THR A 259 5.86 20.79 -17.67
CA THR A 259 5.61 19.41 -18.08
C THR A 259 4.21 19.40 -18.65
N GLU A 260 4.12 19.14 -19.96
CA GLU A 260 2.90 18.57 -20.53
C GLU A 260 2.50 17.47 -19.58
N SER A 261 1.37 17.67 -18.92
CA SER A 261 0.87 16.62 -18.07
C SER A 261 0.66 15.45 -19.03
N MET A 262 1.14 14.25 -18.68
CA MET A 262 0.37 13.06 -19.05
C MET A 262 -0.93 13.09 -18.23
N LEU A 263 -1.69 14.18 -18.41
CA LEU A 263 -3.11 14.22 -18.17
C LEU A 263 -3.60 13.19 -19.18
N MET A 264 -4.07 12.06 -18.67
CA MET A 264 -5.07 11.35 -19.43
C MET A 264 -6.20 12.35 -19.59
N ILE A 265 -6.33 12.86 -20.81
CA ILE A 265 -7.32 13.86 -21.16
C ILE A 265 -8.67 13.22 -20.85
N ARG A 266 -9.42 13.89 -19.98
CA ARG A 266 -10.81 13.60 -19.72
C ARG A 266 -11.54 13.90 -21.02
N ASP A 267 -12.00 12.88 -21.72
CA ASP A 267 -12.94 13.07 -22.83
C ASP A 267 -14.38 13.30 -22.33
N ASP A 268 -14.63 13.22 -21.02
CA ASP A 268 -15.91 13.58 -20.43
C ASP A 268 -15.81 14.24 -19.03
N ASP A 269 -16.75 15.14 -18.78
CA ASP A 269 -16.98 15.78 -17.47
C ASP A 269 -17.56 14.80 -16.43
N GLU A 270 -17.87 13.57 -16.84
CA GLU A 270 -18.63 12.58 -16.07
C GLU A 270 -17.77 11.50 -15.41
N CYS A 271 -16.48 11.41 -15.76
CA CYS A 271 -15.56 10.44 -15.19
C CYS A 271 -15.33 10.71 -13.70
N VAL A 272 -15.54 9.69 -12.87
CA VAL A 272 -15.45 9.77 -11.40
C VAL A 272 -14.07 9.36 -10.88
N PHE A 273 -13.27 8.67 -11.68
CA PHE A 273 -11.95 8.17 -11.30
C PHE A 273 -10.94 8.30 -12.44
N GLN A 274 -9.69 8.59 -12.11
CA GLN A 274 -8.60 8.73 -13.07
C GLN A 274 -7.50 7.73 -12.78
N VAL A 275 -6.89 7.20 -13.85
CA VAL A 275 -5.65 6.44 -13.77
C VAL A 275 -4.49 7.43 -13.88
N ALA A 276 -3.59 7.41 -12.92
CA ALA A 276 -2.39 8.23 -12.95
C ALA A 276 -1.15 7.35 -12.91
N PRO A 277 -0.08 7.68 -13.64
CA PRO A 277 1.19 7.00 -13.44
C PRO A 277 1.62 7.13 -11.98
N LEU A 278 2.14 6.05 -11.41
CA LEU A 278 2.59 5.99 -10.03
C LEU A 278 3.78 6.95 -9.80
N ASN A 279 4.56 7.17 -10.85
CA ASN A 279 5.71 8.09 -10.89
C ASN A 279 5.37 9.48 -11.43
N ALA A 280 4.12 9.77 -11.79
CA ALA A 280 3.76 10.79 -12.78
C ALA A 280 4.25 12.20 -12.52
N MET A 281 4.55 12.59 -11.28
CA MET A 281 4.88 13.99 -11.01
C MET A 281 5.91 14.08 -9.89
N THR A 282 7.18 14.22 -10.26
CA THR A 282 8.26 14.52 -9.30
C THR A 282 8.16 15.94 -8.75
N HIS A 283 7.43 16.82 -9.46
CA HIS A 283 7.22 18.22 -9.14
C HIS A 283 5.88 18.51 -8.45
N LEU A 284 4.89 17.63 -8.61
CA LEU A 284 3.65 17.68 -7.84
C LEU A 284 3.72 16.60 -6.78
N ASN A 285 3.34 16.89 -5.55
CA ASN A 285 3.36 15.96 -4.42
C ASN A 285 2.41 14.74 -4.59
N SER A 286 2.02 14.39 -5.82
CA SER A 286 1.05 13.35 -6.17
C SER A 286 1.62 11.94 -6.14
N HIS A 287 2.94 11.79 -6.06
CA HIS A 287 3.60 10.50 -5.83
C HIS A 287 3.36 10.00 -4.39
N ASN A 288 2.93 10.89 -3.49
CA ASN A 288 2.59 10.48 -2.14
C ASN A 288 1.41 9.52 -2.18
N VAL A 289 1.68 8.31 -1.70
CA VAL A 289 0.72 7.25 -1.49
C VAL A 289 0.00 7.58 -0.17
N TRP A 290 -0.63 8.75 -0.11
CA TRP A 290 -1.44 9.22 1.02
C TRP A 290 -2.86 8.71 0.89
N ALA A 291 -3.47 8.40 2.04
CA ALA A 291 -4.83 7.88 2.12
C ALA A 291 -5.07 6.79 1.08
N TRP A 292 -4.22 5.77 1.12
CA TRP A 292 -4.07 4.78 0.06
C TRP A 292 -4.69 3.46 0.45
N ALA A 293 -5.06 2.69 -0.56
CA ALA A 293 -5.64 1.39 -0.39
C ALA A 293 -5.00 0.39 -1.37
N THR A 294 -4.93 -0.87 -0.96
CA THR A 294 -4.45 -1.96 -1.79
C THR A 294 -5.15 -3.26 -1.43
N THR A 295 -4.88 -4.30 -2.22
CA THR A 295 -5.41 -5.63 -2.01
C THR A 295 -4.29 -6.57 -1.57
N ARG A 296 -4.64 -7.64 -0.86
CA ARG A 296 -3.70 -8.66 -0.40
C ARG A 296 -2.85 -9.17 -1.56
N LYS A 297 -3.49 -9.50 -2.68
CA LYS A 297 -2.84 -9.99 -3.90
C LYS A 297 -1.70 -9.05 -4.35
N LYS A 298 -1.94 -7.73 -4.37
CA LYS A 298 -0.93 -6.75 -4.79
C LYS A 298 0.13 -6.53 -3.72
N TRP A 299 -0.27 -6.55 -2.45
CA TRP A 299 0.66 -6.43 -1.31
C TRP A 299 1.65 -7.59 -1.26
N ASP A 300 1.18 -8.83 -1.38
CA ASP A 300 2.02 -10.03 -1.33
C ASP A 300 3.13 -10.03 -2.40
N VAL A 301 2.90 -9.38 -3.55
CA VAL A 301 3.89 -9.25 -4.63
C VAL A 301 5.07 -8.35 -4.22
N ILE A 302 4.83 -7.33 -3.40
CA ILE A 302 5.86 -6.34 -3.02
C ILE A 302 6.40 -6.52 -1.61
N HIS A 303 5.69 -7.24 -0.73
CA HIS A 303 5.88 -7.21 0.72
C HIS A 303 7.32 -7.47 1.14
N ASP A 304 7.91 -8.58 0.71
CA ASP A 304 9.27 -8.95 1.08
C ASP A 304 10.31 -7.95 0.56
N THR A 305 10.17 -7.52 -0.71
CA THR A 305 11.08 -6.54 -1.32
C THR A 305 10.97 -5.18 -0.61
N LEU A 306 9.77 -4.73 -0.26
CA LEU A 306 9.55 -3.47 0.44
C LEU A 306 10.13 -3.52 1.85
N LYS A 307 9.91 -4.64 2.56
CA LYS A 307 10.43 -4.85 3.91
C LYS A 307 11.95 -4.82 3.94
N GLU A 308 12.59 -5.54 3.02
CA GLU A 308 14.05 -5.53 2.85
C GLU A 308 14.56 -4.13 2.50
N ALA A 309 13.94 -3.45 1.55
CA ALA A 309 14.32 -2.10 1.14
C ALA A 309 14.24 -1.08 2.29
N MET A 310 13.16 -1.12 3.07
CA MET A 310 12.98 -0.24 4.23
C MET A 310 14.05 -0.50 5.29
N HIS A 311 14.36 -1.77 5.55
CA HIS A 311 15.39 -2.17 6.51
C HIS A 311 16.80 -1.74 6.07
N LEU A 312 17.19 -2.07 4.83
CA LEU A 312 18.51 -1.74 4.28
C LEU A 312 18.73 -0.23 4.20
N SER A 313 17.69 0.54 3.88
CA SER A 313 17.76 2.00 3.83
C SER A 313 17.75 2.66 5.21
N GLY A 314 17.29 1.95 6.25
CA GLY A 314 17.03 2.50 7.57
C GLY A 314 15.85 3.48 7.62
N LEU A 315 14.96 3.44 6.62
CA LEU A 315 13.74 4.24 6.61
C LEU A 315 12.73 3.77 7.67
N ASP A 316 12.82 2.51 8.10
CA ASP A 316 12.03 1.89 9.17
C ASP A 316 12.49 2.24 10.59
N ARG A 317 13.51 3.11 10.73
CA ARG A 317 13.98 3.60 12.03
C ARG A 317 13.17 4.81 12.51
N ASP A 318 13.01 4.88 13.82
CA ASP A 318 12.24 5.84 14.59
C ASP A 318 12.74 7.29 14.42
N ASN A 319 14.06 7.50 14.44
CA ASN A 319 14.62 8.84 14.42
C ASN A 319 14.90 9.34 12.99
N TYR A 320 13.97 10.14 12.46
CA TYR A 320 14.09 10.80 11.16
C TYR A 320 15.42 11.56 10.98
N LYS A 321 15.93 12.20 12.04
CA LYS A 321 17.19 12.98 11.99
C LYS A 321 18.43 12.10 11.87
N GLN A 322 18.34 10.83 12.26
CA GLN A 322 19.44 9.86 12.21
C GLN A 322 19.46 9.05 10.91
N ARG A 323 18.52 9.30 9.99
CA ARG A 323 18.46 8.60 8.71
C ARG A 323 19.70 8.89 7.87
N ASN A 324 20.40 7.83 7.47
CA ASN A 324 21.59 7.89 6.63
C ASN A 324 21.17 8.13 5.17
N LYS A 325 21.11 9.40 4.76
CA LYS A 325 20.71 9.80 3.39
C LYS A 325 21.54 9.09 2.30
N PRO A 326 22.89 9.03 2.37
CA PRO A 326 23.67 8.24 1.42
C PRO A 326 23.21 6.77 1.28
N LEU A 327 22.87 6.12 2.39
CA LEU A 327 22.37 4.74 2.38
C LEU A 327 20.98 4.64 1.75
N ILE A 328 20.04 5.52 2.12
CA ILE A 328 18.71 5.59 1.49
C ILE A 328 18.86 5.78 -0.02
N ASN A 329 19.75 6.70 -0.43
CA ASN A 329 19.99 6.99 -1.83
C ASN A 329 20.49 5.75 -2.57
N LYS A 330 21.49 5.06 -2.01
CA LYS A 330 22.03 3.84 -2.58
C LYS A 330 20.95 2.77 -2.76
N VAL A 331 20.18 2.49 -1.70
CA VAL A 331 19.13 1.44 -1.76
C VAL A 331 18.04 1.80 -2.76
N MET A 332 17.64 3.08 -2.85
CA MET A 332 16.71 3.51 -3.89
C MET A 332 17.31 3.39 -5.29
N ASP A 333 18.58 3.74 -5.49
CA ASP A 333 19.23 3.62 -6.80
C ASP A 333 19.40 2.14 -7.21
N ASP A 334 19.52 1.22 -6.25
CA ASP A 334 19.63 -0.23 -6.48
C ASP A 334 18.25 -0.87 -6.84
N ILE A 335 17.14 -0.34 -6.30
CA ILE A 335 15.81 -0.94 -6.44
C ILE A 335 14.94 -0.22 -7.49
N CYS A 336 15.11 1.10 -7.64
CA CYS A 336 14.27 1.91 -8.49
C CYS A 336 14.79 1.92 -9.93
N ASP A 337 13.86 1.84 -10.89
CA ASP A 337 14.20 2.08 -12.28
C ASP A 337 14.70 3.54 -12.43
N PRO A 338 15.96 3.76 -12.87
CA PRO A 338 16.52 5.10 -13.01
C PRO A 338 15.74 5.94 -14.03
N ASN A 339 15.03 5.32 -14.97
CA ASN A 339 14.22 6.00 -15.97
C ASN A 339 12.81 6.34 -15.48
N ALA A 340 12.39 5.80 -14.34
CA ALA A 340 11.05 6.05 -13.82
C ALA A 340 10.93 7.39 -13.09
N GLY A 341 11.99 8.20 -13.01
CA GLY A 341 11.92 9.57 -12.48
C GLY A 341 11.94 9.65 -10.95
N PHE A 342 12.31 8.59 -10.24
CA PHE A 342 12.32 8.54 -8.76
C PHE A 342 13.42 9.42 -8.09
N SER A 343 14.15 10.26 -8.82
CA SER A 343 15.44 10.81 -8.39
C SER A 343 15.37 11.94 -7.35
N ASN A 344 14.28 12.71 -7.30
CA ASN A 344 14.27 13.99 -6.58
C ASN A 344 13.86 13.89 -5.10
N TRP A 345 13.21 12.81 -4.69
CA TRP A 345 12.63 12.69 -3.35
C TRP A 345 12.82 11.27 -2.83
N LYS A 346 13.62 11.13 -1.77
CA LYS A 346 14.09 9.84 -1.27
C LYS A 346 13.57 9.57 0.13
N GLY A 347 12.31 9.14 0.22
CA GLY A 347 11.56 8.91 1.45
C GLY A 347 10.71 7.64 1.39
N GLN A 348 9.96 7.35 2.47
CA GLN A 348 9.22 6.09 2.63
C GLN A 348 8.12 5.86 1.57
N ASP A 349 7.35 6.89 1.22
CA ASP A 349 6.27 6.75 0.24
C ASP A 349 6.85 6.53 -1.16
N TRP A 350 8.00 7.14 -1.43
CA TRP A 350 8.76 6.92 -2.65
C TRP A 350 9.36 5.54 -2.74
N MET A 351 9.93 5.02 -1.65
CA MET A 351 10.41 3.64 -1.59
C MET A 351 9.25 2.68 -1.88
N ARG A 352 8.07 2.90 -1.29
CA ARG A 352 6.87 2.11 -1.57
C ARG A 352 6.48 2.16 -3.04
N ALA A 353 6.35 3.35 -3.61
CA ALA A 353 6.00 3.54 -5.03
C ALA A 353 7.03 2.89 -5.97
N CYS A 354 8.31 3.03 -5.65
CA CYS A 354 9.41 2.43 -6.40
C CYS A 354 9.35 0.89 -6.39
N VAL A 355 9.10 0.27 -5.24
CA VAL A 355 8.97 -1.19 -5.16
C VAL A 355 7.73 -1.69 -5.92
N PHE A 356 6.60 -0.98 -5.86
CA PHE A 356 5.46 -1.29 -6.72
C PHE A 356 5.83 -1.23 -8.22
N TYR A 357 6.50 -0.15 -8.62
CA TYR A 357 6.91 0.06 -10.00
C TYR A 357 7.87 -1.04 -10.49
N SER A 358 8.85 -1.45 -9.67
CA SER A 358 9.81 -2.51 -10.01
C SER A 358 9.16 -3.89 -10.15
N LYS A 359 7.94 -4.07 -9.62
CA LYS A 359 7.10 -5.26 -9.83
C LYS A 359 6.09 -5.11 -10.97
N GLY A 360 6.22 -4.10 -11.83
CA GLY A 360 5.36 -3.87 -12.98
C GLY A 360 4.05 -3.13 -12.68
N MET A 361 3.81 -2.73 -11.43
CA MET A 361 2.64 -1.94 -11.05
C MET A 361 2.96 -0.44 -11.20
N LYS A 362 2.70 0.10 -12.38
CA LYS A 362 3.12 1.43 -12.84
C LYS A 362 2.08 2.53 -12.65
N PHE A 363 0.86 2.18 -12.27
CA PHE A 363 -0.25 3.12 -12.19
C PHE A 363 -0.89 3.15 -10.80
N LYS A 364 -1.71 4.16 -10.55
CA LYS A 364 -2.62 4.25 -9.41
C LYS A 364 -3.98 4.73 -9.88
N LEU A 365 -5.03 4.32 -9.18
CA LEU A 365 -6.37 4.89 -9.35
C LEU A 365 -6.60 5.96 -8.30
N GLN A 366 -7.29 7.03 -8.66
CA GLN A 366 -7.67 8.08 -7.72
C GLN A 366 -9.00 8.70 -8.14
N PRO A 367 -9.81 9.23 -7.22
CA PRO A 367 -11.03 9.94 -7.60
C PRO A 367 -10.71 11.20 -8.40
N THR A 368 -11.64 11.61 -9.25
CA THR A 368 -11.63 12.92 -9.95
C THR A 368 -12.27 14.02 -9.11
N ARG A 369 -12.82 13.66 -7.95
CA ARG A 369 -13.39 14.56 -6.97
C ARG A 369 -12.66 14.42 -5.65
N ARG A 370 -12.67 15.49 -4.86
CA ARG A 370 -12.14 15.46 -3.51
C ARG A 370 -13.06 14.62 -2.63
N LEU A 371 -12.54 13.50 -2.13
CA LEU A 371 -13.22 12.68 -1.12
C LEU A 371 -12.49 12.68 0.23
N MET A 372 -11.29 13.25 0.29
CA MET A 372 -10.47 13.42 1.50
C MET A 372 -9.80 14.80 1.50
N SER A 373 -9.64 15.38 2.69
CA SER A 373 -8.89 16.60 2.93
C SER A 373 -7.77 16.37 3.93
N TYR A 374 -6.58 16.87 3.58
CA TYR A 374 -5.44 16.90 4.49
C TYR A 374 -5.57 18.11 5.42
N ILE A 375 -5.81 17.87 6.71
CA ILE A 375 -6.10 18.93 7.70
C ILE A 375 -4.93 19.22 8.66
N GLY A 376 -3.80 18.55 8.49
CA GLY A 376 -2.63 18.62 9.36
C GLY A 376 -1.80 19.89 9.17
N GLN A 377 -2.33 21.06 9.52
CA GLN A 377 -1.64 22.35 9.37
C GLN A 377 -0.39 22.50 10.25
N ASP A 378 -0.28 21.71 11.32
CA ASP A 378 0.86 21.70 12.23
C ASP A 378 1.24 20.28 12.67
N GLY A 379 2.53 20.06 12.91
CA GLY A 379 3.08 18.80 13.37
C GLY A 379 4.60 18.73 13.22
N LEU A 380 5.17 17.55 13.48
CA LEU A 380 6.62 17.33 13.39
C LEU A 380 7.18 17.61 11.98
N HIS A 381 6.38 17.33 10.94
CA HIS A 381 6.78 17.40 9.53
C HIS A 381 6.07 18.50 8.73
N MET A 382 5.11 19.22 9.34
CA MET A 382 4.35 20.27 8.69
C MET A 382 4.30 21.52 9.57
N LYS A 383 4.64 22.66 8.98
CA LYS A 383 4.42 23.97 9.60
C LYS A 383 3.29 24.67 8.88
N LYS A 384 2.57 25.53 9.58
CA LYS A 384 1.43 26.28 9.02
C LYS A 384 1.79 27.03 7.75
N GLU A 385 2.95 27.67 7.71
CA GLU A 385 3.40 28.42 6.53
C GLU A 385 3.66 27.50 5.33
N VAL A 386 4.17 26.30 5.58
CA VAL A 386 4.41 25.28 4.55
C VAL A 386 3.08 24.71 4.05
N PHE A 387 2.14 24.44 4.96
CA PHE A 387 0.79 23.97 4.65
C PHE A 387 0.04 24.98 3.75
N GLN A 388 0.09 26.26 4.12
CA GLN A 388 -0.49 27.35 3.34
C GLN A 388 0.19 27.51 1.98
N LYS A 389 1.52 27.50 1.94
CA LYS A 389 2.30 27.59 0.69
C LYS A 389 2.05 26.40 -0.24
N ALA A 390 1.76 25.22 0.32
CA ALA A 390 1.38 24.02 -0.42
C ALA A 390 -0.06 24.09 -0.96
N GLY A 391 -0.87 25.08 -0.53
CA GLY A 391 -2.23 25.27 -0.99
C GLY A 391 -3.25 24.37 -0.29
N PHE A 392 -2.95 23.86 0.91
CA PHE A 392 -3.88 23.04 1.69
C PHE A 392 -4.91 23.85 2.48
N ASP A 393 -4.71 25.16 2.67
CA ASP A 393 -5.52 26.03 3.55
C ASP A 393 -6.89 26.48 2.99
N PRO A 394 -7.05 26.86 1.70
CA PRO A 394 -8.35 27.31 1.18
C PRO A 394 -9.26 26.14 0.73
N VAL A 395 -9.04 24.96 1.28
CA VAL A 395 -9.65 23.71 0.84
C VAL A 395 -10.92 23.47 1.65
N GLU A 396 -12.09 23.53 1.00
CA GLU A 396 -13.34 23.04 1.60
C GLU A 396 -13.12 21.61 2.12
N GLU A 397 -13.42 21.41 3.41
CA GLU A 397 -13.22 20.14 4.10
C GLU A 397 -14.09 19.05 3.45
N ALA A 398 -13.53 17.84 3.31
CA ALA A 398 -14.17 16.77 2.53
C ALA A 398 -15.47 16.24 3.15
N ASP A 399 -15.66 16.40 4.45
CA ASP A 399 -16.89 16.06 5.16
C ASP A 399 -18.05 17.02 4.85
N GLN A 400 -17.75 18.20 4.31
CA GLN A 400 -18.76 19.16 3.83
C GLN A 400 -19.27 18.80 2.42
N LEU A 401 -18.52 17.96 1.68
CA LEU A 401 -18.88 17.51 0.34
C LEU A 401 -19.93 16.40 0.40
N LYS A 402 -21.21 16.79 0.35
CA LYS A 402 -22.36 15.86 0.28
C LYS A 402 -22.60 15.34 -1.14
N VAL A 403 -21.64 14.63 -1.71
CA VAL A 403 -21.84 13.95 -3.00
C VAL A 403 -22.34 12.53 -2.72
N SER A 404 -23.58 12.20 -3.10
CA SER A 404 -24.09 10.82 -2.96
C SER A 404 -23.42 9.90 -3.97
N VAL A 405 -23.20 8.63 -3.61
CA VAL A 405 -22.74 7.60 -4.57
C VAL A 405 -23.79 7.39 -5.67
N ASP A 406 -25.07 7.57 -5.36
CA ASP A 406 -26.17 7.51 -6.33
C ASP A 406 -26.11 8.63 -7.38
N GLN A 407 -25.33 9.69 -7.13
CA GLN A 407 -25.06 10.75 -8.10
C GLN A 407 -23.89 10.41 -9.03
N TYR A 408 -23.22 9.27 -8.83
CA TYR A 408 -22.26 8.78 -9.79
C TYR A 408 -23.00 8.17 -10.98
N PRO A 409 -22.70 8.61 -12.21
CA PRO A 409 -23.43 8.17 -13.38
C PRO A 409 -23.27 6.66 -13.57
N GLU A 410 -24.33 5.99 -14.05
CA GLU A 410 -24.37 4.53 -14.19
C GLU A 410 -23.33 3.97 -15.15
N ASP A 411 -22.71 4.83 -15.95
CA ASP A 411 -21.72 4.55 -16.96
C ASP A 411 -20.27 4.70 -16.43
N LEU A 412 -20.13 4.78 -15.10
CA LEU A 412 -18.93 4.93 -14.26
C LEU A 412 -17.64 4.24 -14.76
N CYS A 413 -17.73 3.00 -15.22
CA CYS A 413 -16.58 2.27 -15.78
C CYS A 413 -16.55 2.28 -17.30
N SER A 414 -17.68 2.50 -17.99
CA SER A 414 -17.68 2.74 -19.45
C SER A 414 -16.82 3.95 -19.83
N LYS A 415 -16.68 4.88 -18.88
CA LYS A 415 -15.87 6.09 -18.96
C LYS A 415 -14.61 6.08 -18.12
N THR A 416 -14.21 4.95 -17.50
CA THR A 416 -12.84 4.88 -16.95
C THR A 416 -11.91 5.03 -18.13
N CYS A 417 -11.32 6.22 -18.29
CA CYS A 417 -10.51 6.62 -19.43
C CYS A 417 -9.53 5.49 -19.72
N VAL A 418 -9.80 4.74 -20.80
CA VAL A 418 -8.96 3.63 -21.20
C VAL A 418 -7.61 4.26 -21.53
N LEU A 419 -6.58 3.83 -20.81
CA LEU A 419 -5.18 4.07 -21.17
C LEU A 419 -4.98 3.54 -22.59
N GLU A 420 -5.15 4.38 -23.61
CA GLU A 420 -4.67 4.03 -24.93
C GLU A 420 -3.15 3.89 -24.82
N LYS A 421 -2.70 2.66 -25.10
CA LYS A 421 -1.30 2.22 -25.15
C LYS A 421 -0.45 3.01 -26.15
N HIS A 422 -1.01 4.02 -26.82
CA HIS A 422 -0.41 4.79 -27.90
C HIS A 422 0.55 5.90 -27.45
N LEU A 423 0.71 6.17 -26.15
CA LEU A 423 1.65 7.18 -25.65
C LEU A 423 2.99 6.63 -25.12
N LEU A 424 3.23 5.31 -25.20
CA LEU A 424 4.46 4.68 -24.72
C LEU A 424 5.41 4.19 -25.83
N GLU A 425 5.09 4.41 -27.11
CA GLU A 425 6.15 4.35 -28.11
C GLU A 425 6.90 5.69 -28.07
N PRO A 426 8.16 5.74 -27.59
CA PRO A 426 8.98 6.90 -27.88
C PRO A 426 8.96 7.04 -29.40
N SER A 427 8.65 8.24 -29.87
CA SER A 427 8.80 8.61 -31.26
C SER A 427 10.25 8.35 -31.68
N LEU A 428 10.52 7.12 -32.11
CA LEU A 428 11.65 6.75 -32.94
C LEU A 428 11.36 7.33 -34.33
N SER A 429 11.38 8.65 -34.41
CA SER A 429 11.60 9.48 -35.61
C SER A 429 11.16 10.91 -35.35
N ARG A 430 12.10 11.77 -34.96
CA ARG A 430 12.57 12.87 -35.80
C ARG A 430 13.86 13.46 -35.26
#